data_AF-A0AAV0BQF9-F1
#
_entry.id   AF-A0AAV0BQF9-F1
#
_cell.length_a   1.000
_cell.length_b   1.000
_cell.length_c   1.000
_cell.angle_alpha   90.00
_cell.angle_beta   90.00
_cell.angle_gamma   90.00
#
_symmetry.space_group_name_H-M   'P 1'
#
loop_
_entity.id
_entity.type
_entity.pdbx_description
1 polymer ?
#
loop_
_entity_poly.entity_id
_entity_poly.type
_entity_poly.pdbx_seq_one_letter_code
_entity_poly.pdbx_strand_id
1 'polypeptide(L)'
;MGMELYNQSAVAKAVWDEADRHLGEVYGFGILEIVRNNPKEKVVHFGGGGSKMTYQTTDKDGNVKTFPLFGEINLRTSRYTFSSPTGLLYVTEFAQIALVVTEKAAFEDLHEKGLIQEGAPFASHSLGEYSALASIAGVLPISALVDVVFFRGITMQRAAMAAVNPSRIGKSFSDAALREVVDTISKRCDVLLEIMNFNVEGQQYVTAGELVGLQTLTNVLNFLKVQKIDIEKLQETMSLEEEKKQGYIVLERGFASIPLPEIDVPFHSCYLWAGVMPFRAYLSKKLNPAHMNPELLIDKYIPNLTAKPFQISKSYAERIHQQTISPRLEKALKNWVEDRWDLHENQSKLGYVIIVELLALQFASCVVSFSLFQLILCF
;
A
#
# COMPACT_ATOMS: atom_id res chain seq x y z
N MET A 1 7.87 2.31 -18.89
CA MET A 1 8.75 1.77 -17.83
C MET A 1 9.29 0.41 -18.28
N GLY A 2 10.56 0.07 -18.04
CA GLY A 2 11.10 -1.28 -18.24
C GLY A 2 11.17 -1.86 -19.67
N MET A 3 10.74 -1.11 -20.70
CA MET A 3 10.58 -1.64 -22.07
C MET A 3 11.92 -1.90 -22.78
N GLU A 4 12.98 -1.18 -22.43
CA GLU A 4 14.31 -1.49 -22.92
C GLU A 4 14.76 -2.87 -22.46
N LEU A 5 14.66 -3.14 -21.14
CA LEU A 5 14.99 -4.44 -20.57
C LEU A 5 14.09 -5.56 -21.11
N TYR A 6 12.78 -5.29 -21.28
CA TYR A 6 11.85 -6.22 -21.92
C TYR A 6 12.31 -6.64 -23.33
N ASN A 7 12.93 -5.75 -24.10
CA ASN A 7 13.42 -6.08 -25.44
C ASN A 7 14.77 -6.80 -25.45
N GLN A 8 15.55 -6.70 -24.37
CA GLN A 8 16.93 -7.19 -24.29
C GLN A 8 17.08 -8.49 -23.49
N SER A 9 16.19 -8.75 -22.52
CA SER A 9 16.29 -9.87 -21.58
C SER A 9 15.12 -10.83 -21.73
N ALA A 10 15.41 -12.11 -21.98
CA ALA A 10 14.40 -13.13 -22.17
C ALA A 10 13.59 -13.40 -20.90
N VAL A 11 14.25 -13.41 -19.73
CA VAL A 11 13.58 -13.58 -18.44
C VAL A 11 12.71 -12.38 -18.09
N ALA A 12 13.18 -11.15 -18.33
CA ALA A 12 12.38 -9.95 -18.12
C ALA A 12 11.15 -9.94 -19.05
N LYS A 13 11.33 -10.34 -20.31
CA LYS A 13 10.24 -10.48 -21.27
C LYS A 13 9.20 -11.50 -20.81
N ALA A 14 9.62 -12.66 -20.32
CA ALA A 14 8.71 -13.70 -19.84
C ALA A 14 7.82 -13.20 -18.69
N VAL A 15 8.38 -12.42 -17.76
CA VAL A 15 7.61 -11.82 -16.64
C VAL A 15 6.49 -10.91 -17.16
N TRP A 16 6.80 -10.02 -18.11
CA TRP A 16 5.82 -9.13 -18.72
C TRP A 16 4.76 -9.88 -19.52
N ASP A 17 5.17 -10.87 -20.33
CA ASP A 17 4.26 -11.66 -21.16
C ASP A 17 3.28 -12.47 -20.31
N GLU A 18 3.75 -13.05 -19.19
CA GLU A 18 2.89 -13.78 -18.25
C GLU A 18 1.86 -12.85 -17.60
N ALA A 19 2.31 -11.69 -17.10
CA ALA A 19 1.42 -10.69 -16.52
C ALA A 19 0.37 -10.19 -17.53
N ASP A 20 0.80 -9.82 -18.73
CA ASP A 20 -0.07 -9.31 -19.78
C ASP A 20 -1.11 -10.33 -20.22
N ARG A 21 -0.69 -11.59 -20.43
CA ARG A 21 -1.59 -12.68 -20.79
C ARG A 21 -2.63 -12.93 -19.70
N HIS A 22 -2.21 -13.01 -18.44
CA HIS A 22 -3.13 -13.23 -17.32
C HIS A 22 -4.15 -12.09 -17.20
N LEU A 23 -3.72 -10.84 -17.26
CA LEU A 23 -4.60 -9.67 -17.22
C LEU A 23 -5.57 -9.63 -18.40
N GLY A 24 -5.12 -10.04 -19.59
CA GLY A 24 -5.98 -10.19 -20.77
C GLY A 24 -7.05 -11.26 -20.58
N GLU A 25 -6.71 -12.43 -20.04
CA GLU A 25 -7.62 -13.56 -19.83
C GLU A 25 -8.64 -13.33 -18.70
N VAL A 26 -8.22 -12.63 -17.64
CA VAL A 26 -9.02 -12.41 -16.42
C VAL A 26 -9.78 -11.09 -16.46
N TYR A 27 -9.13 -10.01 -16.88
CA TYR A 27 -9.67 -8.64 -16.82
C TYR A 27 -9.89 -7.99 -18.19
N GLY A 28 -9.46 -8.62 -19.29
CA GLY A 28 -9.73 -8.13 -20.64
C GLY A 28 -8.93 -6.89 -21.06
N PHE A 29 -7.80 -6.60 -20.40
CA PHE A 29 -6.85 -5.57 -20.82
C PHE A 29 -5.41 -6.09 -20.77
N GLY A 30 -4.55 -5.57 -21.65
CA GLY A 30 -3.12 -5.85 -21.64
C GLY A 30 -2.35 -4.72 -20.95
N ILE A 31 -1.53 -5.05 -19.96
CA ILE A 31 -0.67 -4.07 -19.28
C ILE A 31 0.44 -3.54 -20.21
N LEU A 32 0.92 -4.34 -21.15
CA LEU A 32 1.92 -3.91 -22.13
C LEU A 32 1.40 -2.78 -23.03
N GLU A 33 0.13 -2.84 -23.42
CA GLU A 33 -0.52 -1.76 -24.17
C GLU A 33 -0.55 -0.47 -23.35
N ILE A 34 -0.93 -0.56 -22.07
CA ILE A 34 -1.03 0.59 -21.17
C ILE A 34 0.35 1.22 -20.95
N VAL A 35 1.38 0.41 -20.69
CA VAL A 35 2.74 0.89 -20.41
C VAL A 35 3.42 1.48 -21.65
N ARG A 36 3.15 0.94 -22.84
CA ARG A 36 3.76 1.42 -24.10
C ARG A 36 3.08 2.67 -24.64
N ASN A 37 1.76 2.73 -24.57
CA ASN A 37 0.97 3.72 -25.31
C ASN A 37 0.26 4.74 -24.40
N ASN A 38 0.16 4.46 -23.10
CA ASN A 38 -0.59 5.26 -22.12
C ASN A 38 -1.94 5.77 -22.67
N PRO A 39 -2.84 4.87 -23.08
CA PRO A 39 -4.12 5.28 -23.66
C PRO A 39 -4.94 6.04 -22.62
N LYS A 40 -5.77 6.98 -23.07
CA LYS A 40 -6.71 7.70 -22.19
C LYS A 40 -7.92 6.88 -21.81
N GLU A 41 -8.28 5.91 -22.64
CA GLU A 41 -9.45 5.06 -22.45
C GLU A 41 -9.13 3.61 -22.79
N LYS A 42 -9.73 2.68 -22.04
CA LYS A 42 -9.71 1.25 -22.35
C LYS A 42 -11.09 0.66 -22.13
N VAL A 43 -11.68 0.15 -23.20
CA VAL A 43 -12.97 -0.55 -23.15
C VAL A 43 -12.71 -2.05 -22.98
N VAL A 44 -13.25 -2.62 -21.90
CA VAL A 44 -13.30 -4.06 -21.64
C VAL A 44 -14.68 -4.57 -22.01
N HIS A 45 -14.74 -5.61 -22.83
CA HIS A 45 -15.98 -6.26 -23.23
C HIS A 45 -16.18 -7.56 -22.44
N PHE A 46 -17.33 -7.68 -21.77
CA PHE A 46 -17.75 -8.90 -21.10
C PHE A 46 -18.60 -9.70 -22.08
N GLY A 47 -18.06 -10.80 -22.62
CA GLY A 47 -18.80 -11.70 -23.50
C GLY A 47 -20.04 -12.31 -22.82
N GLY A 48 -20.78 -13.17 -23.52
CA GLY A 48 -22.04 -13.78 -23.04
C GLY A 48 -21.97 -14.66 -21.79
N GLY A 49 -20.81 -14.77 -21.13
CA GLY A 49 -20.58 -15.53 -19.88
C GLY A 49 -20.55 -14.69 -18.60
N GLY A 50 -20.82 -13.38 -18.66
CA GLY A 50 -20.79 -12.49 -17.50
C GLY A 50 -19.38 -11.98 -17.13
N SER A 51 -19.32 -11.00 -16.22
CA SER A 51 -18.05 -10.34 -15.85
C SER A 51 -17.18 -11.21 -14.94
N LYS A 52 -15.89 -11.35 -15.29
CA LYS A 52 -14.85 -11.96 -14.45
C LYS A 52 -14.25 -10.98 -13.42
N MET A 53 -14.62 -9.69 -13.47
CA MET A 53 -14.17 -8.67 -12.53
C MET A 53 -14.95 -8.76 -11.21
N THR A 54 -14.76 -9.85 -10.50
CA THR A 54 -15.40 -10.10 -9.20
C THR A 54 -14.39 -10.56 -8.17
N TYR A 55 -14.70 -10.31 -6.90
CA TYR A 55 -14.01 -10.91 -5.76
C TYR A 55 -15.05 -11.63 -4.90
N GLN A 56 -14.63 -12.64 -4.15
CA GLN A 56 -15.54 -13.31 -3.22
C GLN A 56 -15.02 -13.24 -1.79
N THR A 57 -15.93 -12.88 -0.89
CA THR A 57 -15.72 -12.86 0.56
C THR A 57 -16.60 -13.91 1.22
N THR A 58 -16.27 -14.28 2.46
CA THR A 58 -17.04 -15.22 3.26
C THR A 58 -17.71 -14.45 4.38
N ASP A 59 -19.03 -14.61 4.55
CA ASP A 59 -19.73 -13.98 5.67
C ASP A 59 -19.52 -14.72 6.99
N LYS A 60 -20.09 -14.17 8.07
CA LYS A 60 -19.93 -14.72 9.44
C LYS A 60 -20.46 -16.15 9.58
N ASP A 61 -21.35 -16.56 8.68
CA ASP A 61 -21.99 -17.89 8.68
C ASP A 61 -21.25 -18.88 7.76
N GLY A 62 -20.13 -18.45 7.14
CA GLY A 62 -19.32 -19.29 6.26
C GLY A 62 -19.79 -19.31 4.80
N ASN A 63 -20.80 -18.53 4.43
CA ASN A 63 -21.30 -18.49 3.05
C ASN A 63 -20.39 -17.62 2.17
N VAL A 64 -20.01 -18.15 0.99
CA VAL A 64 -19.23 -17.39 0.00
C VAL A 64 -20.16 -16.47 -0.79
N LYS A 65 -19.88 -15.17 -0.74
CA LYS A 65 -20.57 -14.13 -1.51
C LYS A 65 -19.62 -13.54 -2.55
N THR A 66 -20.06 -13.49 -3.80
CA THR A 66 -19.34 -12.88 -4.92
C THR A 66 -19.82 -11.44 -5.11
N PHE A 67 -18.89 -10.50 -5.14
CA PHE A 67 -19.12 -9.07 -5.35
C PHE A 67 -18.38 -8.59 -6.59
N PRO A 68 -18.93 -7.63 -7.36
CA PRO A 68 -18.19 -7.02 -8.46
C PRO A 68 -17.04 -6.17 -7.90
N LEU A 69 -15.92 -6.12 -8.64
CA LEU A 69 -14.80 -5.22 -8.34
C LEU A 69 -15.22 -3.74 -8.43
N PHE A 70 -16.10 -3.43 -9.38
CA PHE A 70 -16.66 -2.10 -9.61
C PHE A 70 -18.17 -2.17 -9.39
N GLY A 71 -18.72 -1.31 -8.53
CA GLY A 71 -20.15 -1.33 -8.18
C GLY A 71 -21.10 -1.14 -9.38
N GLU A 72 -20.60 -0.55 -10.47
CA GLU A 72 -21.33 -0.31 -11.73
C GLU A 72 -21.47 -1.57 -12.60
N ILE A 73 -20.64 -2.58 -12.37
CA ILE A 73 -20.67 -3.83 -13.12
C ILE A 73 -21.70 -4.77 -12.49
N ASN A 74 -22.68 -5.17 -13.30
CA ASN A 74 -23.69 -6.16 -12.94
C ASN A 74 -23.86 -7.20 -14.06
N LEU A 75 -24.74 -8.18 -13.85
CA LEU A 75 -24.99 -9.27 -14.81
C LEU A 75 -25.44 -8.81 -16.20
N ARG A 76 -25.93 -7.57 -16.35
CA ARG A 76 -26.36 -6.99 -17.62
C ARG A 76 -25.30 -6.09 -18.26
N THR A 77 -24.21 -5.80 -17.56
CA THR A 77 -23.13 -4.97 -18.08
C THR A 77 -22.37 -5.76 -19.16
N SER A 78 -22.42 -5.27 -20.40
CA SER A 78 -21.73 -5.89 -21.55
C SER A 78 -20.33 -5.32 -21.79
N ARG A 79 -20.05 -4.12 -21.27
CA ARG A 79 -18.74 -3.48 -21.34
C ARG A 79 -18.51 -2.55 -20.16
N TYR A 80 -17.25 -2.32 -19.84
CA TYR A 80 -16.79 -1.32 -18.88
C TYR A 80 -15.67 -0.49 -19.51
N THR A 81 -15.68 0.82 -19.31
CA THR A 81 -14.67 1.71 -19.87
C THR A 81 -13.87 2.34 -18.74
N PHE A 82 -12.58 2.02 -18.68
CA PHE A 82 -11.62 2.80 -17.89
C PHE A 82 -11.30 4.09 -18.65
N SER A 83 -11.30 5.24 -17.96
CA SER A 83 -10.97 6.53 -18.57
C SER A 83 -10.18 7.41 -17.59
N SER A 84 -9.15 8.09 -18.12
CA SER A 84 -8.40 9.11 -17.41
C SER A 84 -7.94 10.21 -18.38
N PRO A 85 -8.16 11.51 -18.05
CA PRO A 85 -7.72 12.62 -18.90
C PRO A 85 -6.21 12.65 -19.18
N THR A 86 -5.42 12.21 -18.19
CA THR A 86 -3.94 12.19 -18.21
C THR A 86 -3.37 10.88 -18.76
N GLY A 87 -4.19 9.84 -18.90
CA GLY A 87 -3.79 8.52 -19.36
C GLY A 87 -3.91 7.45 -18.28
N LEU A 88 -4.19 6.21 -18.68
CA LEU A 88 -4.43 5.09 -17.76
C LEU A 88 -3.18 4.66 -16.99
N LEU A 89 -1.97 4.92 -17.50
CA LEU A 89 -0.73 4.57 -16.79
C LEU A 89 -0.59 5.32 -15.45
N TYR A 90 -1.22 6.48 -15.31
CA TYR A 90 -1.18 7.29 -14.08
C TYR A 90 -2.31 6.94 -13.12
N VAL A 91 -3.26 6.12 -13.54
CA VAL A 91 -4.35 5.66 -12.67
C VAL A 91 -3.82 4.57 -11.75
N THR A 92 -4.09 4.72 -10.45
CA THR A 92 -3.54 3.91 -9.35
C THR A 92 -3.57 2.40 -9.63
N GLU A 93 -4.70 1.85 -10.07
CA GLU A 93 -4.83 0.42 -10.32
C GLU A 93 -3.94 -0.12 -11.45
N PHE A 94 -3.61 0.69 -12.48
CA PHE A 94 -2.69 0.28 -13.55
C PHE A 94 -1.23 0.62 -13.23
N ALA A 95 -1.00 1.78 -12.61
CA ALA A 95 0.33 2.21 -12.19
C ALA A 95 0.97 1.17 -11.24
N GLN A 96 0.20 0.64 -10.29
CA GLN A 96 0.68 -0.37 -9.36
C GLN A 96 1.14 -1.65 -10.09
N ILE A 97 0.36 -2.15 -11.06
CA ILE A 97 0.75 -3.31 -11.87
C ILE A 97 2.04 -3.00 -12.64
N ALA A 98 2.10 -1.85 -13.32
CA ALA A 98 3.25 -1.48 -14.14
C ALA A 98 4.55 -1.42 -13.30
N LEU A 99 4.47 -0.88 -12.08
CA LEU A 99 5.59 -0.82 -11.16
C LEU A 99 6.05 -2.21 -10.72
N VAL A 100 5.15 -3.04 -10.19
CA VAL A 100 5.57 -4.35 -9.65
C VAL A 100 6.07 -5.31 -10.74
N VAL A 101 5.51 -5.25 -11.95
CA VAL A 101 5.99 -6.05 -13.09
C VAL A 101 7.37 -5.54 -13.54
N THR A 102 7.60 -4.22 -13.54
CA THR A 102 8.93 -3.65 -13.82
C THR A 102 9.97 -4.11 -12.80
N GLU A 103 9.64 -4.04 -11.51
CA GLU A 103 10.53 -4.44 -10.41
C GLU A 103 10.85 -5.94 -10.44
N LYS A 104 9.83 -6.79 -10.63
CA LYS A 104 10.02 -8.24 -10.76
C LYS A 104 10.85 -8.59 -12.00
N ALA A 105 10.56 -7.98 -13.15
CA ALA A 105 11.32 -8.23 -14.38
C ALA A 105 12.80 -7.83 -14.25
N ALA A 106 13.08 -6.69 -13.60
CA ALA A 106 14.45 -6.28 -13.30
C ALA A 106 15.14 -7.24 -12.34
N PHE A 107 14.44 -7.71 -11.30
CA PHE A 107 14.98 -8.68 -10.36
C PHE A 107 15.32 -10.02 -11.03
N GLU A 108 14.44 -10.57 -11.86
CA GLU A 108 14.69 -11.84 -12.55
C GLU A 108 15.90 -11.75 -13.50
N ASP A 109 16.09 -10.62 -14.17
CA ASP A 109 17.29 -10.37 -15.00
C ASP A 109 18.58 -10.32 -14.17
N LEU A 110 18.56 -9.66 -13.00
CA LEU A 110 19.70 -9.66 -12.08
C LEU A 110 19.98 -11.07 -11.53
N HIS A 111 18.92 -11.82 -11.23
CA HIS A 111 19.02 -13.19 -10.72
C HIS A 111 19.61 -14.13 -11.77
N GLU A 112 19.15 -14.08 -13.02
CA GLU A 112 19.72 -14.87 -14.14
C GLU A 112 21.23 -14.58 -14.32
N LYS A 113 21.65 -13.34 -14.09
CA LYS A 113 23.06 -12.92 -14.19
C LYS A 113 23.89 -13.26 -12.95
N GLY A 114 23.30 -13.88 -11.93
CA GLY A 114 24.00 -14.23 -10.68
C GLY A 114 24.39 -13.02 -9.83
N LEU A 115 23.65 -11.90 -9.95
CA LEU A 115 23.94 -10.64 -9.25
C LEU A 115 23.19 -10.50 -7.91
N ILE A 116 22.41 -11.51 -7.53
CA ILE A 116 21.65 -11.51 -6.28
C ILE A 116 22.43 -12.25 -5.20
N GLN A 117 22.74 -11.55 -4.11
CA GLN A 117 23.37 -12.16 -2.94
C GLN A 117 22.35 -13.04 -2.19
N GLU A 118 22.68 -14.32 -2.05
CA GLU A 118 21.87 -15.24 -1.26
C GLU A 118 21.81 -14.83 0.21
N GLY A 119 20.62 -14.91 0.79
CA GLY A 119 20.40 -14.62 2.21
C GLY A 119 20.44 -13.13 2.59
N ALA A 120 20.58 -12.22 1.62
CA ALA A 120 20.51 -10.79 1.89
C ALA A 120 19.14 -10.41 2.51
N PRO A 121 19.12 -9.55 3.55
CA PRO A 121 17.88 -8.99 4.05
C PRO A 121 17.27 -8.10 2.97
N PHE A 122 15.94 -8.05 2.95
CA PHE A 122 15.19 -7.26 1.99
C PHE A 122 14.00 -6.57 2.63
N ALA A 123 13.75 -5.37 2.12
CA ALA A 123 12.59 -4.59 2.46
C ALA A 123 12.22 -3.74 1.26
N SER A 124 11.01 -3.22 1.23
CA SER A 124 10.56 -2.33 0.18
C SER A 124 9.45 -1.43 0.69
N HIS A 125 9.31 -0.26 0.09
CA HIS A 125 8.34 0.73 0.54
C HIS A 125 6.95 0.42 -0.01
N SER A 126 5.95 0.30 0.87
CA SER A 126 4.53 0.20 0.50
C SER A 126 4.26 -0.87 -0.57
N LEU A 127 3.98 -0.46 -1.82
CA LEU A 127 3.73 -1.34 -2.96
C LEU A 127 4.90 -2.31 -3.24
N GLY A 128 6.14 -1.85 -3.08
CA GLY A 128 7.31 -2.68 -3.39
C GLY A 128 7.42 -3.91 -2.49
N GLU A 129 6.75 -3.93 -1.33
CA GLU A 129 6.71 -5.11 -0.45
C GLU A 129 6.14 -6.34 -1.17
N TYR A 130 5.14 -6.14 -2.03
CA TYR A 130 4.54 -7.20 -2.85
C TYR A 130 5.53 -7.72 -3.89
N SER A 131 6.25 -6.81 -4.58
CA SER A 131 7.29 -7.17 -5.53
C SER A 131 8.44 -7.91 -4.86
N ALA A 132 8.93 -7.44 -3.71
CA ALA A 132 10.04 -8.06 -3.01
C ALA A 132 9.69 -9.48 -2.52
N LEU A 133 8.48 -9.66 -1.97
CA LEU A 133 7.98 -10.97 -1.57
C LEU A 133 7.80 -11.92 -2.77
N ALA A 134 7.32 -11.41 -3.91
CA ALA A 134 7.20 -12.20 -5.14
C ALA A 134 8.58 -12.54 -5.75
N SER A 135 9.53 -11.62 -5.69
CA SER A 135 10.89 -11.75 -6.22
C SER A 135 11.76 -12.70 -5.41
N ILE A 136 11.86 -12.46 -4.10
CA ILE A 136 12.88 -13.10 -3.25
C ILE A 136 12.32 -14.35 -2.56
N ALA A 137 11.08 -14.28 -2.06
CA ALA A 137 10.48 -15.37 -1.30
C ALA A 137 9.55 -16.27 -2.13
N GLY A 138 9.25 -15.89 -3.38
CA GLY A 138 8.40 -16.66 -4.30
C GLY A 138 6.97 -16.88 -3.81
N VAL A 139 6.51 -16.10 -2.81
CA VAL A 139 5.20 -16.35 -2.15
C VAL A 139 4.02 -16.00 -3.03
N LEU A 140 4.22 -15.12 -4.03
CA LEU A 140 3.21 -14.70 -4.99
C LEU A 140 3.71 -15.00 -6.42
N PRO A 141 3.09 -15.95 -7.16
CA PRO A 141 3.34 -16.05 -8.59
C PRO A 141 2.87 -14.78 -9.31
N ILE A 142 3.37 -14.53 -10.52
CA ILE A 142 3.12 -13.27 -11.27
C ILE A 142 1.61 -13.02 -11.42
N SER A 143 0.82 -14.04 -11.76
CA SER A 143 -0.64 -13.96 -11.83
C SER A 143 -1.28 -13.49 -10.52
N ALA A 144 -0.85 -14.05 -9.38
CA ALA A 144 -1.35 -13.63 -8.06
C ALA A 144 -0.86 -12.23 -7.68
N LEU A 145 0.38 -11.88 -8.01
CA LEU A 145 0.95 -10.55 -7.76
C LEU A 145 0.13 -9.47 -8.45
N VAL A 146 -0.09 -9.58 -9.77
CA VAL A 146 -0.84 -8.58 -10.54
C VAL A 146 -2.29 -8.49 -10.10
N ASP A 147 -2.91 -9.61 -9.75
CA ASP A 147 -4.27 -9.65 -9.20
C ASP A 147 -4.38 -8.90 -7.87
N VAL A 148 -3.43 -9.13 -6.97
CA VAL A 148 -3.41 -8.52 -5.62
C VAL A 148 -3.19 -7.02 -5.73
N VAL A 149 -2.22 -6.57 -6.53
CA VAL A 149 -1.94 -5.12 -6.65
C VAL A 149 -3.01 -4.39 -7.45
N PHE A 150 -3.66 -5.04 -8.41
CA PHE A 150 -4.81 -4.47 -9.10
C PHE A 150 -5.98 -4.26 -8.13
N PHE A 151 -6.31 -5.30 -7.33
CA PHE A 151 -7.36 -5.20 -6.32
C PHE A 151 -7.02 -4.17 -5.25
N ARG A 152 -5.75 -4.11 -4.83
CA ARG A 152 -5.22 -3.08 -3.93
C ARG A 152 -5.49 -1.68 -4.50
N GLY A 153 -5.13 -1.44 -5.76
CA GLY A 153 -5.33 -0.16 -6.43
C GLY A 153 -6.80 0.26 -6.54
N ILE A 154 -7.71 -0.67 -6.82
CA ILE A 154 -9.16 -0.38 -6.89
C ILE A 154 -9.73 -0.04 -5.51
N THR A 155 -9.33 -0.76 -4.47
CA THR A 155 -9.83 -0.54 -3.09
C THR A 155 -9.33 0.80 -2.53
N MET A 156 -8.26 1.33 -3.13
CA MET A 156 -7.53 2.52 -2.76
C MET A 156 -8.03 3.74 -3.53
N GLN A 157 -9.28 4.18 -3.36
CA GLN A 157 -9.75 5.40 -4.02
C GLN A 157 -10.36 6.39 -3.01
N ARG A 158 -10.01 7.69 -3.18
CA ARG A 158 -10.53 8.92 -2.53
C ARG A 158 -9.84 9.41 -1.25
N ALA A 159 -8.82 10.28 -1.40
CA ALA A 159 -8.44 11.43 -0.53
C ALA A 159 -7.23 12.15 -1.12
N ALA A 160 -6.91 13.39 -0.73
CA ALA A 160 -5.70 14.05 -1.24
C ALA A 160 -4.47 13.73 -0.36
N MET A 161 -3.26 13.98 -0.89
CA MET A 161 -2.00 13.82 -0.15
C MET A 161 -1.09 15.05 -0.29
N ALA A 162 -0.23 15.27 0.71
CA ALA A 162 0.84 16.26 0.67
C ALA A 162 2.11 15.72 1.35
N ALA A 163 3.27 15.96 0.75
CA ALA A 163 4.56 15.74 1.38
C ALA A 163 4.89 16.92 2.30
N VAL A 164 5.31 16.62 3.53
CA VAL A 164 5.63 17.62 4.56
C VAL A 164 7.09 17.48 5.00
N ASN A 165 7.79 18.61 5.06
CA ASN A 165 9.17 18.72 5.52
C ASN A 165 9.25 19.62 6.77
N PRO A 166 9.27 19.04 7.98
CA PRO A 166 9.39 19.75 9.25
C PRO A 166 10.60 20.67 9.35
N SER A 167 11.76 20.25 8.83
CA SER A 167 13.00 21.02 8.90
C SER A 167 12.91 22.37 8.17
N ARG A 168 11.94 22.54 7.25
CA ARG A 168 11.68 23.83 6.59
C ARG A 168 10.94 24.82 7.46
N ILE A 169 10.28 24.38 8.53
CA ILE A 169 9.56 25.23 9.49
C ILE A 169 10.57 25.91 10.42
N GLY A 170 11.31 25.10 11.19
CA GLY A 170 12.35 25.57 12.10
C GLY A 170 13.20 24.41 12.61
N LYS A 171 14.38 24.70 13.15
CA LYS A 171 15.29 23.67 13.67
C LYS A 171 14.74 22.95 14.91
N SER A 172 13.89 23.61 15.70
CA SER A 172 13.24 23.04 16.89
C SER A 172 11.94 22.29 16.57
N PHE A 173 11.44 22.37 15.32
CA PHE A 173 10.19 21.71 14.95
C PHE A 173 10.45 20.22 14.73
N SER A 174 10.08 19.41 15.72
CA SER A 174 10.28 17.96 15.75
C SER A 174 9.19 17.16 15.02
N ASP A 175 9.38 15.84 14.92
CA ASP A 175 8.35 14.92 14.46
C ASP A 175 7.13 14.89 15.40
N ALA A 176 7.37 14.97 16.71
CA ALA A 176 6.31 15.06 17.73
C ALA A 176 5.46 16.32 17.54
N ALA A 177 6.10 17.45 17.22
CA ALA A 177 5.40 18.68 16.91
C ALA A 177 4.53 18.56 15.64
N LEU A 178 5.03 17.89 14.58
CA LEU A 178 4.22 17.63 13.39
C LEU A 178 2.98 16.79 13.73
N ARG A 179 3.17 15.71 14.49
CA ARG A 179 2.09 14.81 14.92
C ARG A 179 1.02 15.58 15.69
N GLU A 180 1.42 16.40 16.66
CA GLU A 180 0.48 17.20 17.46
C GLU A 180 -0.33 18.18 16.61
N VAL A 181 0.32 18.85 15.64
CA VAL A 181 -0.38 19.76 14.71
C VAL A 181 -1.41 19.01 13.87
N VAL A 182 -1.02 17.87 13.28
CA VAL A 182 -1.92 17.05 12.45
C VAL A 182 -3.11 16.53 13.28
N ASP A 183 -2.84 15.97 14.45
CA ASP A 183 -3.87 15.46 15.37
C ASP A 183 -4.81 16.57 15.84
N THR A 184 -4.27 17.76 16.14
CA THR A 184 -5.07 18.91 16.55
C THR A 184 -5.99 19.37 15.43
N ILE A 185 -5.49 19.46 14.20
CA ILE A 185 -6.31 19.86 13.05
C ILE A 185 -7.42 18.82 12.81
N SER A 186 -7.08 17.52 12.79
CA SER A 186 -8.06 16.47 12.59
C SER A 186 -9.18 16.52 13.63
N LYS A 187 -8.83 16.63 14.93
CA LYS A 187 -9.80 16.69 16.03
C LYS A 187 -10.62 17.98 16.07
N ARG A 188 -10.00 19.13 15.78
CA ARG A 188 -10.68 20.45 15.85
C ARG A 188 -11.60 20.70 14.66
N CYS A 189 -11.20 20.25 13.48
CA CYS A 189 -11.97 20.44 12.26
C CYS A 189 -12.93 19.28 11.98
N ASP A 190 -12.86 18.19 12.73
CA ASP A 190 -13.63 16.96 12.51
C ASP A 190 -13.49 16.43 11.07
N VAL A 191 -12.25 16.43 10.58
CA VAL A 191 -11.88 15.98 9.22
C VAL A 191 -10.81 14.90 9.29
N LEU A 192 -10.81 14.00 8.30
CA LEU A 192 -9.71 13.06 8.13
C LEU A 192 -8.42 13.83 7.80
N LEU A 193 -7.41 13.72 8.66
CA LEU A 193 -6.05 14.17 8.39
C LEU A 193 -5.06 13.38 9.23
N GLU A 194 -4.14 12.68 8.59
CA GLU A 194 -3.21 11.77 9.26
C GLU A 194 -1.86 11.75 8.54
N ILE A 195 -0.79 11.42 9.29
CA ILE A 195 0.55 11.17 8.71
C ILE A 195 0.63 9.71 8.27
N MET A 196 0.75 9.47 6.97
CA MET A 196 0.75 8.13 6.35
C MET A 196 2.13 7.50 6.30
N ASN A 197 3.13 8.32 5.98
CA ASN A 197 4.48 7.85 5.69
C ASN A 197 5.49 8.62 6.52
N PHE A 198 6.29 7.84 7.24
CA PHE A 198 7.45 8.29 8.01
C PHE A 198 8.71 7.93 7.19
N ASN A 199 9.12 8.80 6.23
CA ASN A 199 10.15 8.51 5.22
C ASN A 199 11.61 8.85 5.61
N VAL A 200 11.94 10.14 5.86
CA VAL A 200 13.18 10.59 6.54
C VAL A 200 12.92 11.42 7.81
N GLU A 201 13.52 11.04 8.95
CA GLU A 201 13.25 11.65 10.27
C GLU A 201 13.56 13.16 10.24
N GLY A 202 12.61 13.95 10.74
CA GLY A 202 12.68 15.42 10.74
C GLY A 202 12.62 16.09 9.35
N GLN A 203 12.60 15.33 8.24
CA GLN A 203 12.75 15.90 6.90
C GLN A 203 11.64 15.52 5.91
N GLN A 204 11.13 14.30 5.94
CA GLN A 204 10.19 13.84 4.92
C GLN A 204 9.11 12.96 5.52
N TYR A 205 7.89 13.50 5.47
CA TYR A 205 6.65 12.86 5.88
C TYR A 205 5.65 13.00 4.74
N VAL A 206 4.64 12.14 4.71
CA VAL A 206 3.50 12.33 3.81
C VAL A 206 2.22 12.29 4.62
N THR A 207 1.40 13.32 4.50
CA THR A 207 0.10 13.45 5.13
C THR A 207 -1.00 13.21 4.10
N ALA A 208 -2.08 12.55 4.51
CA ALA A 208 -3.25 12.34 3.70
C ALA A 208 -4.52 12.73 4.44
N GLY A 209 -5.53 13.16 3.70
CA GLY A 209 -6.79 13.60 4.30
C GLY A 209 -7.69 14.33 3.33
N GLU A 210 -8.73 14.94 3.90
CA GLU A 210 -9.61 15.83 3.17
C GLU A 210 -8.88 17.10 2.71
N LEU A 211 -9.30 17.66 1.57
CA LEU A 211 -8.69 18.88 1.00
C LEU A 211 -8.70 20.03 2.02
N VAL A 212 -9.77 20.16 2.80
CA VAL A 212 -9.89 21.17 3.87
C VAL A 212 -8.83 20.94 4.95
N GLY A 213 -8.62 19.70 5.38
CA GLY A 213 -7.60 19.35 6.37
C GLY A 213 -6.18 19.65 5.90
N LEU A 214 -5.86 19.28 4.65
CA LEU A 214 -4.53 19.53 4.05
C LEU A 214 -4.25 21.00 3.77
N GLN A 215 -5.27 21.75 3.37
CA GLN A 215 -5.16 23.20 3.21
C GLN A 215 -4.94 23.86 4.57
N THR A 216 -5.70 23.45 5.59
CA THR A 216 -5.55 23.93 6.97
C THR A 216 -4.15 23.65 7.49
N LEU A 217 -3.64 22.42 7.29
CA LEU A 217 -2.27 22.05 7.63
C LEU A 217 -1.26 22.96 6.95
N THR A 218 -1.37 23.16 5.64
CA THR A 218 -0.48 24.04 4.88
C THR A 218 -0.49 25.46 5.45
N ASN A 219 -1.66 26.00 5.77
CA ASN A 219 -1.81 27.34 6.33
C ASN A 219 -1.17 27.45 7.73
N VAL A 220 -1.40 26.46 8.60
CA VAL A 220 -0.81 26.41 9.95
C VAL A 220 0.72 26.33 9.89
N LEU A 221 1.27 25.44 9.06
CA LEU A 221 2.74 25.31 8.94
C LEU A 221 3.37 26.60 8.36
N ASN A 222 2.69 27.25 7.42
CA ASN A 222 3.13 28.55 6.88
C ASN A 222 3.12 29.63 7.96
N PHE A 223 2.07 29.69 8.78
CA PHE A 223 1.96 30.63 9.89
C PHE A 223 3.09 30.43 10.91
N LEU A 224 3.33 29.19 11.34
CA LEU A 224 4.41 28.84 12.28
C LEU A 224 5.79 29.23 11.73
N LYS A 225 6.01 29.05 10.42
CA LYS A 225 7.26 29.48 9.76
C LYS A 225 7.47 30.99 9.84
N VAL A 226 6.44 31.77 9.51
CA VAL A 226 6.52 33.24 9.44
C VAL A 226 6.68 33.84 10.84
N GLN A 227 5.90 33.37 11.80
CA GLN A 227 5.90 33.89 13.16
C GLN A 227 7.10 33.41 14.00
N LYS A 228 7.89 32.45 13.49
CA LYS A 228 9.02 31.82 14.21
C LYS A 228 8.64 31.32 15.60
N ILE A 229 7.39 30.88 15.77
CA ILE A 229 6.90 30.53 17.10
C ILE A 229 7.42 29.15 17.46
N ASP A 230 8.00 29.07 18.65
CA ASP A 230 8.42 27.82 19.25
C ASP A 230 7.19 27.11 19.80
N ILE A 231 6.95 25.88 19.38
CA ILE A 231 5.70 25.15 19.69
C ILE A 231 5.56 24.86 21.18
N GLU A 232 6.67 24.78 21.91
CA GLU A 232 6.68 24.67 23.38
C GLU A 232 6.00 25.88 24.08
N LYS A 233 5.78 27.00 23.38
CA LYS A 233 5.17 28.23 23.94
C LYS A 233 3.74 28.49 23.46
N LEU A 234 3.11 27.58 22.71
CA LEU A 234 1.92 27.88 21.91
C LEU A 234 0.63 27.12 22.30
N GLN A 235 0.57 26.53 23.49
CA GLN A 235 -0.62 25.77 23.93
C GLN A 235 -1.87 26.62 24.22
N GLU A 236 -1.83 27.95 24.10
CA GLU A 236 -2.92 28.83 24.58
C GLU A 236 -3.61 29.71 23.51
N THR A 237 -3.22 29.65 22.24
CA THR A 237 -3.78 30.58 21.25
C THR A 237 -4.07 29.89 19.93
N MET A 238 -5.36 29.72 19.59
CA MET A 238 -5.99 30.33 18.40
C MET A 238 -7.33 29.68 18.03
N SER A 239 -8.26 30.52 17.55
CA SER A 239 -9.52 30.19 16.90
C SER A 239 -9.32 30.10 15.37
N LEU A 240 -10.02 29.15 14.75
CA LEU A 240 -10.00 28.89 13.30
C LEU A 240 -10.88 29.93 12.58
N GLU A 241 -10.30 30.76 11.71
CA GLU A 241 -11.10 31.51 10.74
C GLU A 241 -11.39 30.62 9.53
N GLU A 242 -12.68 30.29 9.37
CA GLU A 242 -13.22 29.51 8.25
C GLU A 242 -13.28 30.38 6.97
N GLU A 243 -12.30 30.28 6.07
CA GLU A 243 -12.54 30.65 4.68
C GLU A 243 -13.25 29.50 3.94
N LYS A 244 -14.56 29.38 4.11
CA LYS A 244 -15.42 28.66 3.15
C LYS A 244 -15.59 29.51 1.88
N LYS A 245 -14.60 29.49 0.99
CA LYS A 245 -14.83 29.91 -0.40
C LYS A 245 -15.55 28.78 -1.13
N GLN A 246 -16.77 29.06 -1.58
CA GLN A 246 -17.50 28.23 -2.53
C GLN A 246 -16.66 28.09 -3.81
N GLY A 247 -16.02 26.95 -3.97
CA GLY A 247 -15.13 26.62 -5.08
C GLY A 247 -14.33 25.36 -4.76
N TYR A 248 -13.98 24.58 -5.77
CA TYR A 248 -13.10 23.42 -5.62
C TYR A 248 -11.77 23.89 -4.99
N ILE A 249 -11.37 23.29 -3.87
CA ILE A 249 -10.09 23.60 -3.20
C ILE A 249 -8.97 23.03 -4.07
N VAL A 250 -8.14 23.91 -4.61
CA VAL A 250 -6.87 23.53 -5.26
C VAL A 250 -5.76 23.72 -4.24
N LEU A 251 -5.11 22.62 -3.85
CA LEU A 251 -4.01 22.68 -2.89
C LEU A 251 -2.80 23.39 -3.51
N GLU A 252 -2.30 24.41 -2.81
CA GLU A 252 -1.09 25.13 -3.20
C GLU A 252 0.12 24.69 -2.37
N ARG A 253 1.32 24.90 -2.94
CA ARG A 253 2.58 24.61 -2.26
C ARG A 253 2.83 25.62 -1.13
N GLY A 254 3.05 25.12 0.08
CA GLY A 254 3.51 25.91 1.23
C GLY A 254 5.03 25.92 1.38
N PHE A 255 5.51 26.56 2.46
CA PHE A 255 6.94 26.56 2.81
C PHE A 255 7.45 25.16 3.15
N ALA A 256 6.63 24.39 3.87
CA ALA A 256 6.95 23.07 4.38
C ALA A 256 6.05 21.96 3.83
N SER A 257 4.97 22.28 3.10
CA SER A 257 4.07 21.30 2.48
C SER A 257 4.11 21.39 0.95
N ILE A 258 4.10 20.24 0.29
CA ILE A 258 4.07 20.12 -1.17
C ILE A 258 2.92 19.15 -1.50
N PRO A 259 1.81 19.61 -2.10
CA PRO A 259 0.75 18.74 -2.56
C PRO A 259 1.28 17.70 -3.54
N LEU A 260 0.75 16.48 -3.47
CA LEU A 260 1.06 15.41 -4.40
C LEU A 260 -0.09 15.33 -5.42
N PRO A 261 0.00 16.05 -6.55
CA PRO A 261 -1.07 16.05 -7.54
C PRO A 261 -1.26 14.64 -8.09
N GLU A 262 -2.50 14.31 -8.46
CA GLU A 262 -2.90 13.02 -9.07
C GLU A 262 -2.83 11.82 -8.11
N ILE A 263 -2.48 12.02 -6.84
CA ILE A 263 -2.58 10.99 -5.79
C ILE A 263 -3.84 11.24 -4.98
N ASP A 264 -4.93 10.60 -5.43
CA ASP A 264 -6.26 10.74 -4.83
C ASP A 264 -6.58 9.62 -3.83
N VAL A 265 -5.61 9.19 -3.00
CA VAL A 265 -5.81 8.11 -2.02
C VAL A 265 -5.06 8.30 -0.69
N PRO A 266 -5.70 8.10 0.48
CA PRO A 266 -5.02 8.10 1.77
C PRO A 266 -4.50 6.69 2.10
N PHE A 267 -3.54 6.19 1.32
CA PHE A 267 -2.92 4.90 1.61
C PHE A 267 -2.32 4.89 3.01
N HIS A 268 -2.40 3.77 3.75
CA HIS A 268 -1.82 3.64 5.10
C HIS A 268 -2.55 4.44 6.19
N SER A 269 -3.80 4.86 5.91
CA SER A 269 -4.70 5.51 6.85
C SER A 269 -5.68 4.53 7.47
N CYS A 270 -6.12 4.83 8.69
CA CYS A 270 -7.22 4.13 9.32
C CYS A 270 -8.54 4.27 8.52
N TYR A 271 -8.65 5.27 7.64
CA TYR A 271 -9.78 5.42 6.70
C TYR A 271 -10.03 4.15 5.88
N LEU A 272 -8.97 3.40 5.55
CA LEU A 272 -9.04 2.19 4.74
C LEU A 272 -9.36 0.92 5.55
N TRP A 273 -9.64 1.01 6.85
CA TRP A 273 -9.96 -0.15 7.71
C TRP A 273 -11.10 -1.01 7.17
N ALA A 274 -12.13 -0.40 6.59
CA ALA A 274 -13.26 -1.12 6.00
C ALA A 274 -12.84 -2.05 4.84
N GLY A 275 -11.76 -1.70 4.12
CA GLY A 275 -11.21 -2.49 3.02
C GLY A 275 -10.30 -3.65 3.46
N VAL A 276 -9.85 -3.68 4.71
CA VAL A 276 -8.92 -4.73 5.22
C VAL A 276 -9.55 -6.12 5.15
N MET A 277 -10.82 -6.27 5.52
CA MET A 277 -11.49 -7.58 5.51
C MET A 277 -11.60 -8.17 4.09
N PRO A 278 -12.16 -7.47 3.08
CA PRO A 278 -12.21 -7.99 1.72
C PRO A 278 -10.82 -8.21 1.13
N PHE A 279 -9.85 -7.32 1.41
CA PHE A 279 -8.47 -7.47 0.95
C PHE A 279 -7.77 -8.70 1.57
N ARG A 280 -7.94 -8.94 2.87
CA ARG A 280 -7.48 -10.16 3.56
C ARG A 280 -8.05 -11.43 2.94
N ALA A 281 -9.36 -11.44 2.65
CA ALA A 281 -10.02 -12.59 2.04
C ALA A 281 -9.46 -12.85 0.63
N TYR A 282 -9.19 -11.78 -0.13
CA TYR A 282 -8.59 -11.85 -1.44
C TYR A 282 -7.15 -12.40 -1.38
N LEU A 283 -6.29 -11.83 -0.53
CA LEU A 283 -4.93 -12.30 -0.28
C LEU A 283 -4.89 -13.77 0.12
N SER A 284 -5.81 -14.18 1.01
CA SER A 284 -5.85 -15.56 1.50
C SER A 284 -6.09 -16.59 0.39
N LYS A 285 -6.77 -16.20 -0.69
CA LYS A 285 -7.00 -17.06 -1.87
C LYS A 285 -5.84 -17.06 -2.86
N LYS A 286 -5.02 -16.01 -2.85
CA LYS A 286 -3.90 -15.81 -3.78
C LYS A 286 -2.58 -16.36 -3.25
N LEU A 287 -2.43 -16.39 -1.94
CA LEU A 287 -1.30 -17.00 -1.25
C LEU A 287 -1.58 -18.48 -0.94
N ASN A 288 -0.62 -19.36 -1.20
CA ASN A 288 -0.70 -20.78 -0.86
C ASN A 288 0.32 -21.11 0.25
N PRO A 289 -0.12 -21.55 1.44
CA PRO A 289 0.79 -21.96 2.52
C PRO A 289 1.81 -23.04 2.10
N ALA A 290 1.44 -23.92 1.17
CA ALA A 290 2.31 -25.00 0.70
C ALA A 290 3.48 -24.52 -0.16
N HIS A 291 3.39 -23.33 -0.75
CA HIS A 291 4.45 -22.74 -1.57
C HIS A 291 5.34 -21.77 -0.78
N MET A 292 5.04 -21.57 0.50
CA MET A 292 5.80 -20.65 1.33
C MET A 292 7.03 -21.35 1.90
N ASN A 293 8.20 -20.74 1.68
CA ASN A 293 9.46 -21.18 2.30
C ASN A 293 9.83 -20.22 3.45
N PRO A 294 9.64 -20.62 4.72
CA PRO A 294 10.03 -19.81 5.89
C PRO A 294 11.49 -19.34 5.88
N GLU A 295 12.42 -20.14 5.37
CA GLU A 295 13.86 -19.84 5.41
C GLU A 295 14.25 -18.64 4.54
N LEU A 296 13.46 -18.33 3.52
CA LEU A 296 13.65 -17.14 2.69
C LEU A 296 13.12 -15.86 3.36
N LEU A 297 12.35 -15.99 4.44
CA LEU A 297 11.65 -14.89 5.09
C LEU A 297 12.22 -14.57 6.47
N ILE A 298 12.47 -15.60 7.29
CA ILE A 298 12.95 -15.45 8.67
C ILE A 298 14.25 -14.66 8.66
N ASP A 299 14.30 -13.60 9.46
CA ASP A 299 15.41 -12.64 9.58
C ASP A 299 15.80 -11.86 8.33
N LYS A 300 15.21 -12.16 7.17
CA LYS A 300 15.52 -11.52 5.89
C LYS A 300 14.47 -10.50 5.49
N TYR A 301 13.20 -10.86 5.59
CA TYR A 301 12.09 -9.98 5.24
C TYR A 301 11.85 -8.96 6.36
N ILE A 302 11.84 -7.67 6.04
CA ILE A 302 11.48 -6.61 6.98
C ILE A 302 10.14 -5.98 6.53
N PRO A 303 9.02 -6.26 7.22
CA PRO A 303 7.72 -5.73 6.85
C PRO A 303 7.58 -4.24 7.19
N ASN A 304 6.85 -3.49 6.36
CA ASN A 304 6.54 -2.08 6.60
C ASN A 304 5.73 -1.84 7.88
N LEU A 305 4.83 -2.77 8.22
CA LEU A 305 3.92 -2.66 9.36
C LEU A 305 4.64 -2.72 10.70
N THR A 306 5.63 -3.61 10.82
CA THR A 306 6.35 -3.85 12.08
C THR A 306 7.73 -3.22 12.12
N ALA A 307 8.35 -2.99 10.95
CA ALA A 307 9.74 -2.59 10.79
C ALA A 307 10.70 -3.39 11.68
N LYS A 308 10.50 -4.71 11.73
CA LYS A 308 11.36 -5.67 12.42
C LYS A 308 11.58 -6.88 11.52
N PRO A 309 12.75 -7.54 11.59
CA PRO A 309 12.98 -8.78 10.85
C PRO A 309 11.86 -9.79 11.13
N PHE A 310 11.36 -10.38 10.06
CA PHE A 310 10.23 -11.30 10.10
C PHE A 310 10.58 -12.54 10.92
N GLN A 311 9.65 -12.95 11.77
CA GLN A 311 9.80 -14.10 12.65
C GLN A 311 8.51 -14.91 12.70
N ILE A 312 8.65 -16.23 12.78
CA ILE A 312 7.54 -17.16 12.96
C ILE A 312 7.56 -17.60 14.43
N SER A 313 7.01 -16.75 15.30
CA SER A 313 6.94 -17.04 16.74
C SER A 313 5.71 -16.41 17.38
N LYS A 314 5.34 -16.92 18.56
CA LYS A 314 4.25 -16.37 19.37
C LYS A 314 4.46 -14.89 19.67
N SER A 315 5.66 -14.54 20.13
CA SER A 315 6.02 -13.16 20.47
C SER A 315 5.89 -12.19 19.29
N TYR A 316 6.18 -12.66 18.07
CA TYR A 316 6.03 -11.84 16.86
C TYR A 316 4.56 -11.66 16.48
N ALA A 317 3.75 -12.72 16.58
CA ALA A 317 2.30 -12.64 16.38
C ALA A 317 1.61 -11.74 17.42
N GLU A 318 2.01 -11.82 18.69
CA GLU A 318 1.53 -10.96 19.78
C GLU A 318 1.82 -9.49 19.49
N ARG A 319 3.04 -9.16 19.02
CA ARG A 319 3.41 -7.79 18.65
C ARG A 319 2.49 -7.23 17.55
N ILE A 320 2.27 -8.00 16.48
CA ILE A 320 1.38 -7.55 15.39
C ILE A 320 -0.04 -7.36 15.91
N HIS A 321 -0.54 -8.31 16.72
CA HIS A 321 -1.88 -8.21 17.31
C HIS A 321 -2.02 -6.98 18.24
N GLN A 322 -1.02 -6.67 19.06
CA GLN A 322 -1.03 -5.47 19.91
C GLN A 322 -1.07 -4.17 19.10
N GLN A 323 -0.41 -4.14 17.94
CA GLN A 323 -0.38 -2.96 17.06
C GLN A 323 -1.65 -2.78 16.22
N THR A 324 -2.33 -3.88 15.87
CA THR A 324 -3.37 -3.87 14.84
C THR A 324 -4.73 -4.41 15.27
N ILE A 325 -4.77 -5.07 16.42
CA ILE A 325 -5.97 -5.74 16.96
C ILE A 325 -6.50 -6.76 15.93
N SER A 326 -5.61 -7.49 15.26
CA SER A 326 -5.99 -8.51 14.26
C SER A 326 -6.83 -9.63 14.90
N PRO A 327 -8.08 -9.86 14.46
CA PRO A 327 -8.92 -10.93 15.00
C PRO A 327 -8.42 -12.33 14.61
N ARG A 328 -7.70 -12.43 13.48
CA ARG A 328 -7.12 -13.70 13.01
C ARG A 328 -5.95 -14.12 13.89
N LEU A 329 -5.08 -13.17 14.24
CA LEU A 329 -3.99 -13.43 15.19
C LEU A 329 -4.53 -13.64 16.61
N GLU A 330 -5.56 -12.90 17.03
CA GLU A 330 -6.21 -13.12 18.33
C GLU A 330 -6.67 -14.58 18.48
N LYS A 331 -7.34 -15.13 17.46
CA LYS A 331 -7.77 -16.53 17.42
C LYS A 331 -6.58 -17.49 17.49
N ALA A 332 -5.54 -17.26 16.69
CA ALA A 332 -4.35 -18.11 16.68
C ALA A 332 -3.62 -18.09 18.03
N LEU A 333 -3.52 -16.93 18.67
CA LEU A 333 -2.88 -16.75 19.98
C LEU A 333 -3.68 -17.41 21.12
N LYS A 334 -5.02 -17.35 21.07
CA LYS A 334 -5.90 -18.04 22.03
C LYS A 334 -5.76 -19.56 21.94
N ASN A 335 -5.69 -20.09 20.72
CA ASN A 335 -5.62 -21.52 20.47
C ASN A 335 -4.17 -22.02 20.26
N TRP A 336 -3.18 -21.27 20.76
CA TRP A 336 -1.77 -21.49 20.41
C TRP A 336 -1.30 -22.95 20.60
N VAL A 337 -1.65 -23.51 21.76
CA VAL A 337 -1.29 -24.88 22.17
C VAL A 337 -2.17 -25.93 21.48
N GLU A 338 -3.49 -25.67 21.39
CA GLU A 338 -4.46 -26.61 20.80
C GLU A 338 -4.21 -26.84 19.30
N ASP A 339 -3.95 -25.76 18.57
CA ASP A 339 -3.62 -25.79 17.14
C ASP A 339 -2.14 -26.15 16.89
N ARG A 340 -1.34 -26.31 17.95
CA ARG A 340 0.07 -26.70 17.93
C ARG A 340 0.94 -25.80 17.05
N TRP A 341 0.75 -24.48 17.16
CA TRP A 341 1.41 -23.50 16.31
C TRP A 341 2.94 -23.45 16.45
N ASP A 342 3.50 -23.91 17.57
CA ASP A 342 4.96 -24.00 17.80
C ASP A 342 5.64 -25.17 17.06
N LEU A 343 4.87 -26.13 16.52
CA LEU A 343 5.46 -27.27 15.83
C LEU A 343 6.02 -26.87 14.47
N HIS A 344 7.17 -27.46 14.11
CA HIS A 344 7.83 -27.24 12.83
C HIS A 344 6.90 -27.49 11.63
N GLU A 345 6.05 -28.52 11.70
CA GLU A 345 5.05 -28.84 10.65
C GLU A 345 4.04 -27.71 10.39
N ASN A 346 3.82 -26.83 11.37
CA ASN A 346 2.89 -25.71 11.28
C ASN A 346 3.57 -24.37 10.97
N GLN A 347 4.90 -24.32 10.86
CA GLN A 347 5.61 -23.06 10.57
C GLN A 347 5.15 -22.43 9.27
N SER A 348 4.97 -23.21 8.20
CA SER A 348 4.48 -22.67 6.92
C SER A 348 3.06 -22.13 7.02
N LYS A 349 2.21 -22.75 7.85
CA LYS A 349 0.85 -22.29 8.09
C LYS A 349 0.82 -21.01 8.92
N LEU A 350 1.66 -20.93 9.96
CA LEU A 350 1.77 -19.76 10.82
C LEU A 350 2.35 -18.57 10.07
N GLY A 351 3.45 -18.77 9.35
CA GLY A 351 4.06 -17.73 8.53
C GLY A 351 3.08 -17.20 7.47
N TYR A 352 2.26 -18.07 6.86
CA TYR A 352 1.19 -17.64 5.95
C TYR A 352 0.16 -16.75 6.65
N VAL A 353 -0.30 -17.12 7.85
CA VAL A 353 -1.22 -16.28 8.64
C VAL A 353 -0.58 -14.92 8.93
N ILE A 354 0.67 -14.89 9.35
CA ILE A 354 1.40 -13.67 9.67
C ILE A 354 1.55 -12.79 8.41
N ILE A 355 2.01 -13.32 7.27
CA ILE A 355 2.18 -12.56 6.03
C ILE A 355 0.86 -11.99 5.53
N VAL A 356 -0.21 -12.79 5.54
CA VAL A 356 -1.53 -12.31 5.14
C VAL A 356 -1.95 -11.13 6.01
N GLU A 357 -1.76 -11.20 7.33
CA GLU A 357 -2.09 -10.09 8.22
C GLU A 357 -1.18 -8.89 8.02
N LEU A 358 0.14 -9.08 7.88
CA LEU A 358 1.08 -8.00 7.58
C LEU A 358 0.65 -7.22 6.33
N LEU A 359 0.40 -7.92 5.21
CA LEU A 359 0.00 -7.30 3.95
C LEU A 359 -1.40 -6.70 4.02
N ALA A 360 -2.36 -7.40 4.64
CA ALA A 360 -3.73 -6.94 4.72
C ALA A 360 -3.88 -5.70 5.60
N LEU A 361 -3.06 -5.57 6.65
CA LEU A 361 -3.11 -4.47 7.59
C LEU A 361 -2.19 -3.33 7.20
N GLN A 362 -1.11 -3.58 6.44
CA GLN A 362 -0.31 -2.52 5.79
C GLN A 362 -1.21 -1.58 4.99
N PHE A 363 -2.25 -2.12 4.36
CA PHE A 363 -3.27 -1.39 3.63
C PHE A 363 -3.89 -0.21 4.41
N ALA A 364 -4.11 -0.37 5.71
CA ALA A 364 -4.84 0.57 6.57
C ALA A 364 -4.03 1.06 7.79
N SER A 365 -2.72 0.84 7.79
CA SER A 365 -1.82 1.21 8.89
C SER A 365 -0.64 1.99 8.35
N CYS A 366 -0.17 2.98 9.12
CA CYS A 366 0.94 3.85 8.74
C CYS A 366 2.21 3.06 8.39
N VAL A 367 2.97 3.55 7.41
CA VAL A 367 4.25 2.93 7.02
C VAL A 367 5.40 3.64 7.72
N VAL A 368 6.18 2.87 8.46
CA VAL A 368 7.31 3.37 9.26
C VAL A 368 8.64 3.13 8.54
N SER A 369 8.90 3.89 7.48
CA SER A 369 10.09 3.71 6.64
C SER A 369 11.40 4.15 7.30
N PHE A 370 11.39 5.08 8.26
CA PHE A 370 12.61 5.47 9.02
C PHE A 370 13.33 4.23 9.59
N SER A 371 12.55 3.39 10.28
CA SER A 371 13.05 2.17 10.91
C SER A 371 13.53 1.15 9.88
N LEU A 372 12.92 1.13 8.70
CA LEU A 372 13.29 0.24 7.58
C LEU A 372 14.68 0.59 7.03
N PHE A 373 14.93 1.88 6.76
CA PHE A 373 16.21 2.34 6.21
C PHE A 373 17.35 2.23 7.22
N GLN A 374 17.10 2.52 8.50
CA GLN A 374 18.09 2.29 9.56
C GLN A 374 18.48 0.82 9.67
N LEU A 375 17.52 -0.11 9.58
CA LEU A 375 17.81 -1.53 9.68
C LEU A 375 18.65 -2.03 8.50
N ILE A 376 18.30 -1.65 7.27
CA ILE A 376 19.05 -2.11 6.07
C ILE A 376 20.47 -1.57 6.03
N LEU A 377 20.70 -0.31 6.42
CA LEU A 377 22.04 0.31 6.41
C LEU A 377 22.94 -0.14 7.57
N CYS A 378 22.38 -0.81 8.59
CA CYS A 378 23.13 -1.35 9.71
C CYS A 378 23.60 -2.80 9.50
N PHE A 379 23.12 -3.48 8.45
CA PHE A 379 23.66 -4.75 7.95
C PHE A 379 24.61 -4.48 6.79
#